data_AF-A0A9E3FUS5-F1
#
_entry.id   AF-A0A9E3FUS5-F1
#
_cell.length_a   1.000
_cell.length_b   1.000
_cell.length_c   1.000
_cell.angle_alpha   90.00
_cell.angle_beta   90.00
_cell.angle_gamma   90.00
#
_symmetry.space_group_name_H-M   'P 1'
#
loop_
_entity.id
_entity.type
_entity.pdbx_description
1 polymer ?
#
loop_
_entity_poly.entity_id
_entity_poly.type
_entity_poly.pdbx_seq_one_letter_code
_entity_poly.pdbx_strand_id
1 'polypeptide(L)'
;LRDKAAVARTPGVGPKVAERIVTELKDKAPAFANVDPAVVSLTGAIDEARAPRPVTDAISALVNLGYGQPQAAAAVAAASRSAGEHAEVAQLIRLGLKELAK
;
A
#
# COMPACT_ATOMS: atom_id res chain seq x y z
N LEU A 1 -20.12 3.82 3.48
CA LEU A 1 -20.11 3.56 2.02
C LEU A 1 -21.36 2.80 1.58
N ARG A 2 -22.42 3.50 1.16
CA ARG A 2 -23.60 2.90 0.48
C ARG A 2 -24.16 3.83 -0.62
N ASP A 3 -23.37 4.80 -1.09
CA ASP A 3 -23.86 5.80 -2.03
C ASP A 3 -23.84 5.28 -3.47
N LYS A 4 -24.80 4.39 -3.76
CA LYS A 4 -25.06 3.89 -5.12
C LYS A 4 -25.49 4.99 -6.09
N ALA A 5 -26.04 6.09 -5.57
CA ALA A 5 -26.45 7.23 -6.39
C ALA A 5 -25.24 7.98 -6.94
N ALA A 6 -24.18 8.14 -6.14
CA ALA A 6 -22.91 8.66 -6.62
C ALA A 6 -22.30 7.78 -7.72
N VAL A 7 -22.29 6.45 -7.55
CA VAL A 7 -21.74 5.51 -8.54
C VAL A 7 -22.57 5.48 -9.84
N ALA A 8 -23.90 5.60 -9.75
CA ALA A 8 -24.80 5.57 -10.90
C ALA A 8 -24.80 6.88 -11.74
N ARG A 9 -24.16 7.96 -11.27
CA ARG A 9 -24.02 9.20 -12.05
C ARG A 9 -23.01 9.08 -13.19
N THR A 10 -22.15 8.08 -13.16
CA THR A 10 -21.15 7.82 -14.20
C THR A 10 -21.84 7.37 -15.50
N PRO A 11 -21.51 7.98 -16.66
CA PRO A 11 -22.06 7.54 -17.94
C PRO A 11 -21.84 6.04 -18.16
N GLY A 12 -22.91 5.32 -18.51
CA GLY A 12 -22.86 3.86 -18.73
C GLY A 12 -23.02 2.99 -17.47
N VAL A 13 -23.16 3.58 -16.27
CA VAL A 13 -23.39 2.82 -15.03
C VAL A 13 -24.85 2.92 -14.59
N GLY A 14 -25.66 1.93 -14.96
CA GLY A 14 -27.07 1.85 -14.55
C GLY A 14 -27.26 1.40 -13.09
N PRO A 15 -28.49 1.49 -12.53
CA PRO A 15 -28.76 1.18 -11.13
C PRO A 15 -28.33 -0.23 -10.68
N LYS A 16 -28.55 -1.25 -11.53
CA LYS A 16 -28.14 -2.64 -11.24
C LYS A 16 -26.62 -2.81 -11.21
N VAL A 17 -25.92 -2.11 -12.11
CA VAL A 17 -24.45 -2.16 -12.17
C VAL A 17 -23.87 -1.42 -10.96
N ALA A 18 -24.41 -0.25 -10.61
CA ALA A 18 -24.02 0.50 -9.41
C ALA A 18 -24.23 -0.32 -8.12
N GLU A 19 -25.36 -1.02 -7.98
CA GLU A 19 -25.62 -1.88 -6.84
C GLU A 19 -24.65 -3.06 -6.73
N ARG A 20 -24.37 -3.71 -7.86
CA ARG A 20 -23.37 -4.78 -7.92
C ARG A 20 -21.97 -4.27 -7.54
N ILE A 21 -21.54 -3.14 -8.09
CA ILE A 21 -20.25 -2.52 -7.78
C ILE A 21 -20.13 -2.22 -6.29
N VAL A 22 -21.13 -1.56 -5.70
CA VAL A 22 -21.10 -1.19 -4.27
C VAL A 22 -21.09 -2.44 -3.38
N THR A 23 -21.81 -3.50 -3.77
CA THR A 23 -21.85 -4.76 -3.01
C THR A 23 -20.52 -5.49 -3.09
N GLU A 24 -19.97 -5.68 -4.29
CA GLU A 24 -18.67 -6.33 -4.48
C GLU A 24 -17.53 -5.57 -3.78
N LEU A 25 -17.55 -4.23 -3.85
CA LEU A 25 -16.56 -3.40 -3.15
C LEU A 25 -16.75 -3.46 -1.63
N LYS A 26 -17.98 -3.52 -1.12
CA LYS A 26 -18.23 -3.68 0.32
C LYS A 26 -17.66 -5.01 0.83
N ASP A 27 -17.76 -6.08 0.04
CA ASP A 27 -17.27 -7.40 0.42
C ASP A 27 -15.73 -7.47 0.34
N LYS A 28 -15.11 -6.70 -0.57
CA LYS A 28 -13.64 -6.62 -0.73
C LYS A 28 -12.98 -5.54 0.14
N ALA A 29 -13.71 -4.50 0.54
CA ALA A 29 -13.18 -3.38 1.33
C ALA A 29 -12.49 -3.81 2.65
N PRO A 30 -12.96 -4.84 3.39
CA PRO A 30 -12.26 -5.33 4.58
C PRO A 30 -10.82 -5.77 4.32
N ALA A 31 -10.51 -6.27 3.12
CA ALA A 31 -9.14 -6.62 2.74
C ALA A 31 -8.21 -5.39 2.64
N PHE A 32 -8.79 -4.21 2.48
CA PHE A 32 -8.08 -2.93 2.38
C PHE A 32 -8.28 -2.03 3.62
N ALA A 33 -9.14 -2.42 4.56
CA ALA A 33 -9.54 -1.60 5.70
C ALA A 33 -8.40 -1.36 6.71
N ASN A 34 -7.40 -2.23 6.72
CA ASN A 34 -6.24 -2.14 7.61
C ASN A 34 -4.96 -1.72 6.89
N VAL A 35 -5.05 -1.22 5.66
CA VAL A 35 -3.86 -0.73 4.94
C VAL A 35 -3.46 0.60 5.56
N ASP A 36 -2.29 0.62 6.19
CA ASP A 36 -1.69 1.83 6.76
C ASP A 36 -1.62 2.92 5.65
N PRO A 37 -2.20 4.12 5.85
CA PRO A 37 -2.18 5.20 4.88
C PRO A 37 -0.78 5.57 4.40
N ALA A 38 0.24 5.39 5.25
CA ALA A 38 1.62 5.60 4.88
C ALA A 38 2.11 4.58 3.85
N VAL A 39 1.61 3.33 3.89
CA VAL A 39 1.92 2.30 2.89
C VAL A 39 1.25 2.62 1.57
N VAL A 40 0.01 3.13 1.58
CA VAL A 40 -0.68 3.61 0.37
C VAL A 40 0.09 4.77 -0.26
N SER A 41 0.46 5.76 0.55
CA SER A 41 1.23 6.92 0.09
C SER A 41 2.61 6.51 -0.45
N LEU A 42 3.28 5.56 0.22
CA LEU A 42 4.58 5.09 -0.22
C LEU A 42 4.47 4.31 -1.54
N THR A 43 3.47 3.45 -1.67
CA THR A 43 3.23 2.69 -2.92
C THR A 43 2.99 3.64 -4.09
N GLY A 44 2.14 4.66 -3.90
CA GLY A 44 1.94 5.69 -4.92
C GLY A 44 3.21 6.49 -5.24
N ALA A 45 4.04 6.80 -4.23
CA ALA A 45 5.33 7.46 -4.47
C ALA A 45 6.32 6.57 -5.24
N ILE A 46 6.29 5.24 -5.06
CA ILE A 46 7.11 4.30 -5.82
C ILE A 46 6.63 4.25 -7.27
N ASP A 47 5.32 4.12 -7.51
CA ASP A 47 4.72 4.07 -8.84
C ASP A 47 4.99 5.35 -9.65
N GLU A 48 4.98 6.51 -8.98
CA GLU A 48 5.30 7.80 -9.59
C GLU A 48 6.80 8.16 -9.55
N ALA A 49 7.67 7.21 -9.17
CA ALA A 49 9.13 7.38 -9.06
C ALA A 49 9.58 8.57 -8.21
N ARG A 50 8.78 8.94 -7.20
CA ARG A 50 9.05 10.00 -6.21
C ARG A 50 9.59 9.49 -4.88
N ALA A 51 9.56 8.19 -4.65
CA ALA A 51 10.07 7.60 -3.41
C ALA A 51 11.60 7.83 -3.29
N PRO A 52 12.13 8.06 -2.07
CA PRO A 52 13.56 8.17 -1.87
C PRO A 52 14.29 6.90 -2.32
N ARG A 53 15.45 7.04 -3.00
CA ARG A 53 16.24 5.89 -3.47
C ARG A 53 16.54 4.86 -2.37
N PRO A 54 16.88 5.26 -1.13
CA PRO A 54 17.12 4.28 -0.08
C PRO A 54 15.93 3.38 0.23
N VAL A 55 14.71 3.91 0.07
CA VAL A 55 13.47 3.18 0.29
C VAL A 55 13.18 2.22 -0.84
N THR A 56 13.33 2.65 -2.10
CA THR A 56 13.14 1.77 -3.26
C THR A 56 14.12 0.61 -3.24
N ASP A 57 15.39 0.88 -2.92
CA ASP A 57 16.44 -0.15 -2.88
C ASP A 57 16.19 -1.16 -1.76
N ALA A 58 15.75 -0.70 -0.58
CA ALA A 58 15.39 -1.57 0.53
C ALA A 58 14.20 -2.48 0.18
N ILE A 59 13.17 -1.95 -0.49
CA ILE A 59 12.01 -2.75 -0.92
C ILE A 59 12.46 -3.81 -1.93
N SER A 60 13.24 -3.44 -2.94
CA SER A 60 13.79 -4.38 -3.92
C SER A 60 14.62 -5.48 -3.25
N ALA A 61 15.43 -5.14 -2.25
CA ALA A 61 16.20 -6.13 -1.50
C ALA A 61 15.29 -7.14 -0.77
N LEU A 62 14.23 -6.67 -0.09
CA LEU A 62 13.30 -7.57 0.60
C LEU A 62 12.51 -8.45 -0.38
N VAL A 63 12.12 -7.92 -1.53
CA VAL A 63 11.48 -8.72 -2.59
C VAL A 63 12.42 -9.82 -3.10
N ASN A 64 13.70 -9.50 -3.31
CA ASN A 64 14.71 -10.49 -3.71
C ASN A 64 14.99 -11.55 -2.63
N LEU A 65 14.68 -11.28 -1.36
CA LEU A 65 14.71 -12.26 -0.28
C LEU A 65 13.45 -13.15 -0.22
N GLY A 66 12.45 -12.88 -1.06
CA GLY A 66 11.23 -13.69 -1.20
C GLY A 66 9.98 -13.12 -0.54
N TYR A 67 10.03 -11.90 0.00
CA TYR A 67 8.83 -11.24 0.54
C TYR A 67 7.97 -10.65 -0.57
N GLY A 68 6.64 -10.74 -0.43
CA GLY A 68 5.73 -10.14 -1.39
C GLY A 68 5.89 -8.61 -1.43
N GLN A 69 5.79 -7.99 -2.61
CA GLN A 69 5.98 -6.54 -2.78
C GLN A 69 5.12 -5.69 -1.81
N PRO A 70 3.82 -5.97 -1.58
CA PRO A 70 3.03 -5.20 -0.61
C PRO A 70 3.55 -5.35 0.83
N GLN A 71 4.02 -6.54 1.18
CA GLN A 71 4.56 -6.86 2.51
C GLN A 71 5.91 -6.16 2.73
N ALA A 72 6.79 -6.19 1.72
CA ALA A 72 8.07 -5.50 1.72
C ALA A 72 7.89 -3.97 1.82
N ALA A 73 6.98 -3.39 1.03
CA ALA A 73 6.67 -1.96 1.08
C ALA A 73 6.14 -1.54 2.45
N ALA A 74 5.25 -2.34 3.05
CA ALA A 74 4.73 -2.08 4.39
C ALA A 74 5.82 -2.10 5.47
N ALA A 75 6.70 -3.10 5.43
CA ALA A 75 7.81 -3.21 6.37
C ALA A 75 8.81 -2.05 6.25
N VAL A 76 9.15 -1.63 5.02
CA VAL A 76 10.06 -0.50 4.81
C VAL A 76 9.41 0.83 5.20
N ALA A 77 8.11 1.01 5.00
CA ALA A 77 7.38 2.19 5.48
C ALA A 77 7.46 2.30 7.02
N ALA A 78 7.23 1.20 7.73
CA ALA A 78 7.36 1.15 9.19
C ALA A 78 8.81 1.39 9.67
N ALA A 79 9.78 0.81 8.96
CA ALA A 79 11.20 1.01 9.22
C ALA A 79 11.62 2.47 9.01
N SER A 80 11.15 3.13 7.95
CA SER A 80 11.47 4.52 7.63
C SER A 80 10.98 5.49 8.71
N ARG A 81 9.77 5.28 9.24
CA ARG A 81 9.26 6.06 10.39
C ARG A 81 10.15 5.93 11.63
N SER A 82 10.70 4.74 11.86
CA SER A 82 11.55 4.46 13.02
C SER A 82 12.99 4.95 12.84
N ALA A 83 13.48 5.01 11.60
CA ALA A 83 14.85 5.36 11.26
C ALA A 83 15.08 6.86 11.01
N GLY A 84 14.03 7.61 10.68
CA GLY A 84 14.10 9.05 10.41
C GLY A 84 14.41 9.40 8.95
N GLU A 85 14.52 10.70 8.67
CA GLU A 85 14.55 11.28 7.32
C GLU A 85 15.81 10.94 6.50
N HIS A 86 16.88 10.49 7.17
CA HIS A 86 18.17 10.15 6.56
C HIS A 86 18.53 8.67 6.75
N ALA A 87 17.52 7.80 6.76
CA ALA A 87 17.72 6.36 6.91
C ALA A 87 18.50 5.77 5.73
N GLU A 88 19.66 5.18 6.04
CA GLU A 88 20.45 4.42 5.07
C GLU A 88 19.76 3.12 4.64
N VAL A 89 20.01 2.67 3.41
CA VAL A 89 19.44 1.43 2.84
C VAL A 89 19.62 0.23 3.78
N ALA A 90 20.84 0.04 4.28
CA ALA A 90 21.16 -1.09 5.16
C ALA A 90 20.37 -1.03 6.49
N GLN A 91 20.10 0.17 7.00
CA GLN A 91 19.28 0.34 8.21
C GLN A 91 17.82 0.02 7.93
N LEU A 92 17.28 0.48 6.79
CA LEU A 92 15.92 0.17 6.36
C LEU A 92 15.69 -1.33 6.14
N ILE A 93 16.65 -2.04 5.53
CA ILE A 93 16.57 -3.49 5.36
C ILE A 93 16.55 -4.21 6.72
N ARG A 94 17.46 -3.85 7.64
CA ARG A 94 17.51 -4.49 8.97
C ARG A 94 16.23 -4.27 9.77
N LEU A 95 15.74 -3.03 9.81
CA LEU A 95 14.51 -2.69 10.51
C LEU A 95 13.29 -3.32 9.82
N GLY A 96 13.25 -3.33 8.48
CA GLY A 96 12.18 -3.98 7.72
C GLY A 96 12.09 -5.48 8.01
N LEU A 97 13.24 -6.19 8.02
CA LEU A 97 13.27 -7.61 8.41
C LEU A 97 12.81 -7.83 9.86
N LYS A 98 13.15 -6.91 10.78
CA LYS A 98 12.67 -6.96 12.17
C LYS A 98 11.15 -6.76 12.24
N GLU A 99 10.58 -5.88 11.42
CA GLU A 99 9.12 -5.69 11.33
C GLU A 99 8.42 -6.91 10.73
N LEU A 100 9.03 -7.58 9.75
CA LEU A 100 8.47 -8.79 9.11
C LEU A 100 8.50 -10.04 10.00
N ALA A 101 9.33 -10.04 11.04
CA ALA A 101 9.47 -11.13 12.00
C ALA A 101 8.55 -10.99 13.22
N LYS A 102 7.75 -9.91 13.30
CA LYS A 102 6.71 -9.74 14.32
C LYS A 102 5.41 -10.38 13.87
#